data_AF-A0A536XDD6-F1
#
_entry.id   AF-A0A536XDD6-F1
#
_cell.length_a   1.000
_cell.length_b   1.000
_cell.length_c   1.000
_cell.angle_alpha   90.00
_cell.angle_beta   90.00
_cell.angle_gamma   90.00
#
_symmetry.space_group_name_H-M   'P 1'
#
loop_
_entity.id
_entity.type
_entity.pdbx_description
1 polymer ?
#
loop_
_entity_poly.entity_id
_entity_poly.type
_entity_poly.pdbx_seq_one_letter_code
_entity_poly.pdbx_strand_id
1 'polypeptide(L)'
;MRLCDPRRLCALIVCLSSLAFVPVTPVLARPVASAPDITAFEMEPVERFAPGAELFFRVQGTPGSRATVRVSGVTRTIVLQEVDDGVYEGSYTLRASDRAAPNSSATVTLRRNNR
;
A
#
# COMPACT_ATOMS: atom_id res chain seq x y z
N MET A 1 -54.35 33.01 -62.83
CA MET A 1 -54.05 31.64 -63.32
C MET A 1 -52.67 31.64 -63.95
N ARG A 2 -51.71 30.96 -63.32
CA ARG A 2 -50.64 30.11 -63.90
C ARG A 2 -49.63 29.83 -62.78
N LEU A 3 -49.89 28.72 -62.09
CA LEU A 3 -48.91 28.00 -61.26
C LEU A 3 -47.78 27.57 -62.21
N CYS A 4 -46.56 28.05 -61.98
CA CYS A 4 -45.36 27.48 -62.59
C CYS A 4 -44.87 26.34 -61.69
N ASP A 5 -44.62 25.19 -62.33
CA ASP A 5 -44.38 23.86 -61.78
C ASP A 5 -43.07 23.76 -60.97
N PRO A 6 -43.07 23.14 -59.78
CA PRO A 6 -41.91 23.04 -58.89
C PRO A 6 -41.09 21.74 -59.10
N ARG A 7 -40.78 21.37 -60.35
CA ARG A 7 -39.99 20.17 -60.62
C ARG A 7 -38.89 20.43 -61.64
N ARG A 8 -37.65 20.26 -61.16
CA ARG A 8 -36.35 20.28 -61.88
C ARG A 8 -35.59 21.58 -61.67
N LEU A 9 -34.64 21.58 -60.74
CA LEU A 9 -33.34 22.20 -60.98
C LEU A 9 -32.30 21.70 -59.96
N CYS A 10 -31.10 21.44 -60.48
CA CYS A 10 -29.81 21.38 -59.78
C CYS A 10 -29.54 20.21 -58.83
N ALA A 11 -29.05 19.13 -59.45
CA ALA A 11 -27.93 18.39 -58.89
C ALA A 11 -26.74 19.32 -58.62
N LEU A 12 -26.14 19.25 -57.42
CA LEU A 12 -24.76 19.68 -57.14
C LEU A 12 -24.33 19.05 -55.79
N ILE A 13 -23.50 18.00 -55.80
CA ILE A 13 -22.05 18.03 -55.51
C ILE A 13 -21.71 18.21 -54.02
N VAL A 14 -21.25 17.09 -53.45
CA VAL A 14 -20.04 16.92 -52.62
C VAL A 14 -19.93 17.76 -51.34
N CYS A 15 -20.04 17.09 -50.19
CA CYS A 15 -18.93 16.94 -49.24
C CYS A 15 -19.43 16.16 -48.02
N LEU A 16 -19.05 14.90 -47.94
CA LEU A 16 -19.21 14.03 -46.80
C LEU A 16 -18.21 14.45 -45.71
N SER A 17 -18.46 15.56 -45.02
CA SER A 17 -17.66 15.96 -43.86
C SER A 17 -18.17 15.23 -42.63
N SER A 18 -17.80 13.96 -42.53
CA SER A 18 -17.89 13.17 -41.30
C SER A 18 -17.02 13.84 -40.25
N LEU A 19 -17.60 14.74 -39.46
CA LEU A 19 -16.95 15.33 -38.30
C LEU A 19 -16.86 14.22 -37.23
N ALA A 20 -15.77 13.45 -37.28
CA ALA A 20 -15.48 12.43 -36.28
C ALA A 20 -15.18 13.14 -34.95
N PHE A 21 -16.20 13.23 -34.11
CA PHE A 21 -16.05 13.70 -32.74
C PHE A 21 -15.30 12.60 -31.96
N VAL A 22 -14.01 12.80 -31.71
CA VAL A 22 -13.22 11.88 -30.90
C VAL A 22 -13.50 12.21 -29.44
N PRO A 23 -14.13 11.33 -28.65
CA PRO A 23 -14.29 11.58 -27.22
C PRO A 23 -12.92 11.50 -26.56
N VAL A 24 -12.44 12.63 -26.01
CA VAL A 24 -11.33 12.61 -25.04
C VAL A 24 -11.87 11.93 -23.78
N THR A 25 -11.50 10.68 -23.57
CA THR A 25 -11.68 10.03 -22.27
C THR A 25 -10.65 10.62 -21.31
N PRO A 26 -11.06 11.31 -20.23
CA PRO A 26 -10.11 11.69 -19.20
C PRO A 26 -9.55 10.41 -18.59
N VAL A 27 -8.24 10.21 -18.73
CA VAL A 27 -7.51 9.23 -17.92
C VAL A 27 -7.57 9.75 -16.49
N LEU A 28 -8.37 9.08 -15.65
CA LEU A 28 -8.27 9.25 -14.20
C LEU A 28 -6.91 8.70 -13.78
N ALA A 29 -6.00 9.59 -13.39
CA ALA A 29 -4.74 9.20 -12.78
C ALA A 29 -5.07 8.36 -11.54
N ARG A 30 -4.61 7.10 -11.52
CA ARG A 30 -4.72 6.26 -10.32
C ARG A 30 -3.79 6.84 -9.27
N PRO A 31 -4.26 7.16 -8.05
CA PRO A 31 -3.34 7.50 -6.97
C PRO A 31 -2.40 6.31 -6.76
N VAL A 32 -1.11 6.51 -7.01
CA VAL A 32 -0.08 5.55 -6.63
C VAL A 32 -0.01 5.63 -5.12
N ALA A 33 -0.53 4.61 -4.42
CA ALA A 33 -0.33 4.52 -2.99
C ALA A 33 1.17 4.51 -2.72
N SER A 34 1.66 5.51 -1.99
CA SER A 34 3.05 5.59 -1.56
C SER A 34 3.41 4.32 -0.78
N ALA A 35 4.63 3.82 -1.00
CA ALA A 35 5.13 2.69 -0.24
C ALA A 35 5.07 3.05 1.27
N PRO A 36 4.68 2.09 2.13
CA PRO A 36 4.72 2.32 3.56
C PRO A 36 6.16 2.61 4.01
N ASP A 37 6.30 3.64 4.82
CA ASP A 37 7.58 4.06 5.41
C ASP A 37 7.62 3.76 6.91
N ILE A 38 8.80 3.40 7.41
CA ILE A 38 9.09 3.17 8.83
C ILE A 38 9.93 4.34 9.34
N THR A 39 9.38 5.10 10.28
CA THR A 39 10.04 6.30 10.83
C THR A 39 10.84 6.01 12.09
N ALA A 40 10.41 5.03 12.91
CA ALA A 40 11.13 4.62 14.11
C ALA A 40 10.94 3.14 14.42
N PHE A 41 11.95 2.53 15.02
CA PHE A 41 11.89 1.19 15.59
C PHE A 41 12.64 1.17 16.92
N GLU A 42 11.94 0.69 17.94
CA GLU A 42 12.44 0.53 19.30
C GLU A 42 12.21 -0.90 19.77
N MET A 43 13.19 -1.42 20.50
CA MET A 43 13.13 -2.70 21.19
C MET A 43 13.60 -2.48 22.62
N GLU A 44 12.77 -2.85 23.59
CA GLU A 44 13.16 -2.68 24.98
C GLU A 44 14.28 -3.65 25.36
N PRO A 45 15.37 -3.17 25.98
CA PRO A 45 16.44 -4.05 26.44
C PRO A 45 15.95 -4.87 27.62
N VAL A 46 16.23 -6.18 27.57
CA VAL A 46 16.01 -7.09 28.69
C VAL A 46 17.32 -7.37 29.42
N GLU A 47 17.25 -7.60 30.74
CA GLU A 47 18.44 -7.94 31.53
C GLU A 47 19.12 -9.23 31.06
N ARG A 48 18.34 -10.18 30.53
CA ARG A 48 18.84 -11.46 30.05
C ARG A 48 18.03 -11.99 28.89
N PHE A 49 18.72 -12.34 27.80
CA PHE A 49 18.16 -13.12 26.69
C PHE A 49 18.10 -14.60 27.09
N ALA A 50 17.05 -14.97 27.81
CA ALA A 50 16.79 -16.35 28.25
C ALA A 50 15.34 -16.75 27.98
N PRO A 51 15.02 -18.06 27.92
CA PRO A 51 13.65 -18.52 27.83
C PRO A 51 12.78 -17.93 28.96
N GLY A 52 11.60 -17.43 28.60
CA GLY A 52 10.71 -16.71 29.52
C GLY A 52 10.92 -15.19 29.56
N ALA A 53 12.03 -14.66 29.03
CA ALA A 53 12.20 -13.21 28.89
C ALA A 53 11.23 -12.66 27.84
N GLU A 54 10.60 -11.54 28.15
CA GLU A 54 9.65 -10.86 27.28
C GLU A 54 10.34 -9.71 26.56
N LEU A 55 10.26 -9.71 25.24
CA LEU A 55 10.79 -8.66 24.38
C LEU A 55 9.63 -7.77 23.94
N PHE A 56 9.73 -6.48 24.22
CA PHE A 56 8.76 -5.49 23.74
C PHE A 56 9.29 -4.77 22.50
N PHE A 57 8.41 -4.58 21.53
CA PHE A 57 8.71 -3.92 20.27
C PHE A 57 7.73 -2.79 20.05
N ARG A 58 8.26 -1.65 19.60
CA ARG A 58 7.49 -0.49 19.21
C ARG A 58 7.99 0.02 17.87
N VAL A 59 7.06 0.23 16.93
CA VAL A 59 7.37 0.68 15.58
C VAL A 59 6.47 1.87 15.28
N GLN A 60 7.05 2.93 14.71
CA GLN A 60 6.30 4.03 14.13
C GLN A 60 6.46 4.01 12.62
N GLY A 61 5.37 4.25 11.90
CA GLY A 61 5.38 4.27 10.45
C GLY A 61 4.04 4.65 9.85
N THR A 62 3.83 4.25 8.59
CA THR A 62 2.60 4.57 7.86
C THR A 62 1.36 3.93 8.50
N PRO A 63 0.32 4.69 8.90
CA PRO A 63 -0.89 4.16 9.54
C PRO A 63 -1.65 3.12 8.70
N GLY A 64 -2.41 2.22 9.32
CA GLY A 64 -3.21 1.20 8.65
C GLY A 64 -2.40 0.17 7.84
N SER A 65 -1.12 -0.01 8.19
CA SER A 65 -0.24 -1.00 7.58
C SER A 65 -0.15 -2.25 8.45
N ARG A 66 0.39 -3.34 7.91
CA ARG A 66 0.70 -4.55 8.67
C ARG A 66 2.18 -4.53 9.06
N ALA A 67 2.44 -4.45 10.36
CA ALA A 67 3.79 -4.50 10.92
C ALA A 67 4.14 -5.91 11.42
N THR A 68 5.33 -6.39 11.04
CA THR A 68 5.88 -7.66 11.53
C THR A 68 7.35 -7.51 11.89
N VAL A 69 7.79 -8.21 12.93
CA VAL A 69 9.18 -8.26 13.38
C VAL A 69 9.73 -9.68 13.23
N ARG A 70 10.95 -9.77 12.71
CA ARG A 70 11.74 -11.00 12.65
C ARG A 70 13.01 -10.79 13.47
N VAL A 71 13.23 -11.62 14.48
CA VAL A 71 14.45 -11.59 15.29
C VAL A 71 15.33 -12.78 14.90
N SER A 72 16.61 -12.53 14.66
CA SER A 72 17.58 -13.60 14.40
C SER A 72 17.61 -14.60 15.56
N GLY A 73 17.48 -15.89 15.25
CA GLY A 73 17.39 -16.95 16.25
C GLY A 73 15.98 -17.19 16.83
N VAL A 74 14.99 -16.34 16.53
CA VAL A 74 13.57 -16.60 16.84
C VAL A 74 12.90 -17.24 15.62
N THR A 75 12.26 -18.39 15.83
CA THR A 75 11.66 -19.13 14.71
C THR A 75 10.35 -18.50 14.23
N ARG A 76 9.63 -17.82 15.13
CA ARG A 76 8.34 -17.20 14.85
C ARG A 76 8.52 -15.78 14.30
N THR A 77 7.62 -15.41 13.39
CA THR A 77 7.44 -14.01 13.01
C THR A 77 6.45 -13.40 13.98
N ILE A 78 6.81 -12.24 14.52
CA ILE A 78 6.01 -11.53 15.52
C ILE A 78 5.15 -10.53 14.76
N VAL A 79 3.84 -10.57 14.95
CA VAL A 79 2.92 -9.61 14.36
C VAL A 79 2.66 -8.53 15.39
N LEU A 80 2.83 -7.26 15.00
CA LEU A 80 2.53 -6.13 15.86
C LEU A 80 1.11 -5.65 15.61
N GLN A 81 0.48 -5.15 16.66
CA GLN A 81 -0.84 -4.55 16.61
C GLN A 81 -0.72 -3.03 16.51
N GLU A 82 -1.50 -2.41 15.62
CA GLU A 82 -1.62 -0.95 15.58
C GLU A 82 -2.45 -0.50 16.79
N VAL A 83 -1.82 0.25 17.69
CA VAL A 83 -2.43 0.74 18.95
C VAL A 83 -2.82 2.21 18.86
N ASP A 84 -2.17 2.96 17.97
CA ASP A 84 -2.46 4.35 17.59
C ASP A 84 -2.14 4.51 16.10
N ASP A 85 -2.57 5.61 15.47
CA ASP A 85 -2.36 5.88 14.05
C ASP A 85 -0.86 5.81 13.70
N GLY A 86 -0.45 4.73 13.04
CA GLY A 86 0.94 4.50 12.66
C GLY A 86 1.86 4.03 13.80
N VAL A 87 1.33 3.75 15.00
CA VAL A 87 2.08 3.19 16.13
C VAL A 87 1.72 1.72 16.29
N TYR A 88 2.73 0.86 16.19
CA TYR A 88 2.57 -0.58 16.27
C TYR A 88 3.35 -1.14 17.45
N GLU A 89 2.67 -1.91 18.28
CA GLU A 89 3.25 -2.50 19.48
C GLU A 89 3.01 -4.01 19.53
N GLY A 90 3.90 -4.72 20.20
CA GLY A 90 3.75 -6.15 20.43
C GLY A 90 4.88 -6.68 21.30
N SER A 91 4.61 -7.82 21.93
CA SER A 91 5.60 -8.51 22.75
C SER A 91 5.81 -9.95 22.29
N TYR A 92 6.98 -10.50 22.64
CA TYR A 92 7.29 -11.90 22.41
C TYR A 92 8.06 -12.48 23.58
N THR A 93 7.52 -13.53 24.19
CA THR A 93 8.23 -14.33 25.18
C THR A 93 9.16 -15.32 24.51
N LEU A 94 10.46 -15.22 24.79
CA LEU A 94 11.47 -16.14 24.28
C LEU A 94 11.17 -17.58 24.71
N ARG A 95 11.25 -18.51 23.76
CA ARG A 95 11.06 -19.95 24.01
C ARG A 95 12.40 -20.65 24.24
N ALA A 96 12.35 -21.81 24.89
CA ALA A 96 13.54 -22.66 25.08
C ALA A 96 14.17 -23.11 23.75
N SER A 97 13.39 -23.17 22.67
CA SER A 97 13.86 -23.50 21.33
C SER A 97 14.49 -22.31 20.59
N ASP A 98 14.24 -21.08 21.03
CA ASP A 98 14.79 -19.90 20.39
C ASP A 98 16.27 -19.75 20.75
N ARG A 99 17.06 -19.26 19.79
CA ARG A 99 18.52 -19.06 19.90
C ARG A 99 18.89 -17.58 19.87
N ALA A 100 17.96 -16.70 20.22
CA ALA A 100 18.19 -15.27 20.30
C ALA A 100 19.24 -14.95 21.37
N ALA A 101 20.10 -13.99 21.06
CA ALA A 101 21.22 -13.53 21.87
C ALA A 101 21.25 -11.99 21.88
N PRO A 102 21.97 -11.34 22.81
CA PRO A 102 21.99 -9.87 22.93
C PRO A 102 22.42 -9.13 21.65
N ASN A 103 23.22 -9.76 20.79
CA ASN A 103 23.68 -9.21 19.51
C ASN A 103 22.81 -9.65 18.31
N SER A 104 21.65 -10.25 18.55
CA SER A 104 20.75 -10.67 17.48
C SER A 104 20.13 -9.46 16.81
N SER A 105 20.15 -9.45 15.48
CA SER A 105 19.47 -8.43 14.69
C SER A 105 17.96 -8.66 14.70
N ALA A 106 17.20 -7.57 14.75
CA ALA A 106 15.77 -7.53 14.50
C ALA A 106 15.51 -6.79 13.18
N THR A 107 14.62 -7.35 12.37
CA THR A 107 14.19 -6.75 11.10
C THR A 107 12.69 -6.50 11.18
N VAL A 108 12.30 -5.26 10.93
CA VAL A 108 10.90 -4.85 10.84
C VAL A 108 10.48 -4.83 9.38
N THR A 109 9.26 -5.26 9.12
CA THR A 109 8.64 -5.18 7.81
C THR A 109 7.26 -4.56 7.98
N LEU A 110 7.01 -3.48 7.23
CA LEU A 110 5.75 -2.77 7.18
C LEU A 110 5.15 -2.94 5.78
N ARG A 111 3.91 -3.41 5.68
CA ARG A 111 3.25 -3.69 4.39
C ARG A 111 1.87 -3.09 4.31
N ARG A 112 1.53 -2.48 3.18
CA ARG A 112 0.23 -1.86 2.92
C ARG A 112 -0.28 -2.31 1.57
N ASN A 113 -1.49 -2.86 1.51
CA ASN A 113 -2.12 -3.32 0.25
C ASN A 113 -1.21 -4.24 -0.59
N ASN A 114 -0.56 -5.21 0.08
CA ASN A 114 0.38 -6.19 -0.51
C ASN A 114 1.74 -5.64 -0.98
N ARG A 115 2.03 -4.35 -0.75
CA ARG A 115 3.34 -3.73 -1.01
C ARG A 115 4.09 -3.46 0.27
#